data_AF-A0A4P9YUM9-F1
#
_entry.id   AF-A0A4P9YUM9-F1
#
_cell.length_a   1.000
_cell.length_b   1.000
_cell.length_c   1.000
_cell.angle_alpha   90.00
_cell.angle_beta   90.00
_cell.angle_gamma   90.00
#
_symmetry.space_group_name_H-M   'P 1'
#
loop_
_entity.id
_entity.type
_entity.pdbx_description
1 polymer ?
#
loop_
_entity_poly.entity_id
_entity_poly.type
_entity_poly.pdbx_seq_one_letter_code
_entity_poly.pdbx_strand_id
1 'polypeptide(L)'
;MDRREEDVSEQDGAYELESLFIVYHGTQLLMLRDLDLHRLDEAIQAADRSAIEQIKRSIGIVHVDLSLCHRRVNGIVPHQSMFIVAGDGQSVLSVWRHTAPASETDTPHAELHDFVAREDGMHAMRQVLVHPQGQLLVSLDEHGHLFVWHLATSLTIRSLSGMAPLLRYQQLLRKRKYAEAQQWAMQHQLDANMIVHYRLRHYVSVNESSKRVHASAVIAIEQIDTILADLDGHVMTDLCYAITFCIHARAASIDITRRLLSWAQTNVSRLTGHKEAHDVVQTLYDAVRRFGTWQYIHSLCMDSEADASDIDWCRFRQADLARSLRSYLLRGQLNAGDGRVDVPALTMTAFAAELDLTPEQLIRWLDELPPATLLASRLWLQDQIVPWLMSSHAGDVHIFYAWLQQRARAMEQHDHRPHRALALLRIAINTNAWLSLSGTTPNHYLSHATLPDTDHTLYYEQLLDRCYLWYISIALPVLIARRINWHSAFHYENMTRKHHCT
;
A
#
# COMPACT_ATOMS: atom_id res chain seq x y z
N MET A 1 11.63 60.07 -55.80
CA MET A 1 12.05 59.62 -54.46
C MET A 1 10.78 59.53 -53.63
N ASP A 2 10.42 58.28 -53.37
CA ASP A 2 9.08 57.79 -53.08
C ASP A 2 8.52 58.25 -51.74
N ARG A 3 7.28 58.76 -51.75
CA ARG A 3 6.41 58.74 -50.58
C ARG A 3 5.49 57.54 -50.74
N ARG A 4 5.71 56.51 -49.91
CA ARG A 4 4.77 55.40 -49.73
C ARG A 4 3.60 55.93 -48.90
N GLU A 5 2.42 55.94 -49.50
CA GLU A 5 1.15 56.00 -48.79
C GLU A 5 0.99 54.65 -48.05
N GLU A 6 0.99 54.71 -46.72
CA GLU A 6 0.61 53.59 -45.87
C GLU A 6 -0.91 53.56 -45.81
N ASP A 7 -1.52 52.64 -46.57
CA ASP A 7 -2.92 52.22 -46.40
C ASP A 7 -3.07 51.59 -45.01
N VAL A 8 -3.44 52.41 -44.02
CA VAL A 8 -3.99 51.93 -42.76
C VAL A 8 -5.41 51.47 -43.06
N SER A 9 -5.57 50.18 -43.39
CA SER A 9 -6.87 49.55 -43.41
C SER A 9 -7.46 49.64 -42.00
N GLU A 10 -8.44 50.52 -41.80
CA GLU A 10 -9.37 50.47 -40.68
C GLU A 10 -10.00 49.07 -40.70
N GLN A 11 -9.43 48.16 -39.90
CA GLN A 11 -10.16 46.99 -39.45
C GLN A 11 -11.24 47.53 -38.52
N ASP A 12 -12.38 47.88 -39.11
CA ASP A 12 -13.64 48.04 -38.40
C ASP A 12 -13.87 46.72 -37.67
N GLY A 13 -13.45 46.68 -36.41
CA GLY A 13 -13.63 45.55 -35.54
C GLY A 13 -15.12 45.40 -35.33
N ALA A 14 -15.77 44.60 -36.18
CA ALA A 14 -17.16 44.25 -36.03
C ALA A 14 -17.30 43.51 -34.71
N TYR A 15 -17.63 44.24 -33.65
CA TYR A 15 -17.94 43.67 -32.35
C TYR A 15 -19.09 42.68 -32.54
N GLU A 16 -18.88 41.42 -32.13
CA GLU A 16 -19.92 40.41 -32.20
C GLU A 16 -21.05 40.83 -31.26
N LEU A 17 -22.22 41.12 -31.84
CA LEU A 17 -23.41 41.44 -31.06
C LEU A 17 -23.75 40.24 -30.15
N GLU A 18 -23.90 40.52 -28.86
CA GLU A 18 -24.18 39.47 -27.88
C GLU A 18 -25.69 39.16 -27.81
N SER A 19 -26.03 38.00 -27.27
CA SER A 19 -27.41 37.58 -27.01
C SER A 19 -27.55 37.14 -25.56
N LEU A 20 -28.59 37.65 -24.87
CA LEU A 20 -28.90 37.29 -23.50
C LEU A 20 -30.16 36.42 -23.44
N PHE A 21 -30.05 35.28 -22.78
CA PHE A 21 -31.13 34.31 -22.60
C PHE A 21 -31.65 34.36 -21.16
N ILE A 22 -32.93 34.65 -20.98
CA ILE A 22 -33.60 34.69 -19.67
C ILE A 22 -34.71 33.66 -19.67
N VAL A 23 -34.53 32.59 -18.88
CA VAL A 23 -35.58 31.59 -18.66
C VAL A 23 -36.46 32.05 -17.50
N TYR A 24 -37.76 32.21 -17.74
CA TYR A 24 -38.74 32.58 -16.73
C TYR A 24 -39.88 31.54 -16.69
N HIS A 25 -40.41 31.28 -15.50
CA HIS A 25 -41.38 30.20 -15.25
C HIS A 25 -40.95 28.79 -15.71
N GLY A 26 -39.64 28.55 -15.89
CA GLY A 26 -39.07 27.23 -16.22
C GLY A 26 -39.22 26.77 -17.67
N THR A 27 -40.16 27.33 -18.43
CA THR A 27 -40.44 26.95 -19.82
C THR A 27 -40.66 28.12 -20.78
N GLN A 28 -40.64 29.37 -20.31
CA GLN A 28 -40.69 30.52 -21.19
C GLN A 28 -39.30 31.14 -21.29
N LEU A 29 -38.86 31.42 -22.51
CA LEU A 29 -37.55 31.99 -22.79
C LEU A 29 -37.70 33.37 -23.42
N LEU A 30 -37.08 34.34 -22.79
CA LEU A 30 -36.86 35.68 -23.33
C LEU A 30 -35.44 35.74 -23.88
N MET A 31 -35.31 35.95 -25.18
CA MET A 31 -34.03 36.18 -25.83
C MET A 31 -33.92 37.65 -26.21
N LEU A 32 -32.96 38.35 -25.61
CA LEU A 32 -32.58 39.71 -25.98
C LEU A 32 -31.45 39.62 -27.01
N ARG A 33 -31.66 40.21 -28.17
CA ARG A 33 -30.73 40.19 -29.31
C ARG A 33 -30.12 41.56 -29.52
N ASP A 34 -29.05 41.56 -30.31
CA ASP A 34 -28.39 42.77 -30.79
C ASP A 34 -27.92 43.65 -29.60
N LEU A 35 -27.48 42.99 -28.54
CA LEU A 35 -26.91 43.62 -27.35
C LEU A 35 -25.46 44.00 -27.64
N ASP A 36 -25.25 45.28 -27.92
CA ASP A 36 -23.92 45.87 -27.94
C ASP A 36 -23.55 46.33 -26.52
N LEU A 37 -23.04 45.39 -25.71
CA LEU A 37 -22.67 45.68 -24.32
C LEU A 37 -21.53 46.70 -24.23
N HIS A 38 -20.64 46.73 -25.22
CA HIS A 38 -19.53 47.68 -25.25
C HIS A 38 -20.05 49.10 -25.47
N ARG A 39 -20.86 49.33 -26.51
CA ARG A 39 -21.48 50.65 -26.74
C ARG A 39 -22.41 51.04 -25.61
N LEU A 40 -23.08 50.08 -24.97
CA LEU A 40 -23.90 50.34 -23.81
C LEU A 40 -23.07 50.82 -22.62
N ASP A 41 -21.94 50.18 -22.34
CA ASP A 41 -21.02 50.58 -21.26
C ASP A 41 -20.41 51.96 -21.54
N GLU A 42 -19.93 52.20 -22.77
CA GLU A 42 -19.44 53.52 -23.20
C GLU A 42 -20.51 54.61 -23.02
N ALA A 43 -21.74 54.35 -23.44
CA ALA A 43 -22.84 55.31 -23.31
C ALA A 43 -23.21 55.57 -21.83
N ILE A 44 -23.14 54.55 -20.98
CA ILE A 44 -23.34 54.69 -19.53
C ILE A 44 -22.23 55.53 -18.91
N GLN A 45 -20.97 55.26 -19.25
CA GLN A 45 -19.82 56.00 -18.74
C GLN A 45 -19.82 57.46 -19.19
N ALA A 46 -20.23 57.74 -20.42
CA ALA A 46 -20.41 59.08 -20.95
C ALA A 46 -21.68 59.79 -20.44
N ALA A 47 -22.57 59.08 -19.73
CA ALA A 47 -23.90 59.53 -19.35
C ALA A 47 -24.77 60.01 -20.54
N ASP A 48 -24.56 59.45 -21.73
CA ASP A 48 -25.29 59.80 -22.96
C ASP A 48 -26.64 59.07 -23.02
N ARG A 49 -27.68 59.76 -22.55
CA ARG A 49 -29.06 59.24 -22.56
C ARG A 49 -29.58 58.94 -23.97
N SER A 50 -29.11 59.67 -24.98
CA SER A 50 -29.60 59.49 -26.35
C SER A 50 -29.08 58.19 -26.95
N ALA A 51 -27.80 57.90 -26.75
CA ALA A 51 -27.19 56.64 -27.13
C ALA A 51 -27.83 55.45 -26.38
N ILE A 52 -28.09 55.58 -25.06
CA ILE A 52 -28.76 54.54 -24.27
C ILE A 52 -30.16 54.24 -24.82
N GLU A 53 -30.97 55.27 -25.12
CA GLU A 53 -32.32 55.07 -25.68
C GLU A 53 -32.27 54.52 -27.12
N GLN A 54 -31.24 54.85 -27.90
CA GLN A 54 -31.03 54.25 -29.22
C GLN A 54 -30.68 52.76 -29.12
N ILE A 55 -29.74 52.38 -28.25
CA ILE A 55 -29.37 50.98 -28.00
C ILE A 55 -30.58 50.19 -27.47
N LYS A 56 -31.33 50.79 -26.54
CA LYS A 56 -32.56 50.17 -26.01
C LYS A 56 -33.61 49.90 -27.09
N ARG A 57 -33.73 50.78 -28.10
CA ARG A 57 -34.63 50.58 -29.24
C ARG A 57 -34.10 49.56 -30.25
N SER A 58 -32.79 49.32 -30.29
CA SER A 58 -32.20 48.31 -31.18
C SER A 58 -32.25 46.90 -30.60
N ILE A 59 -32.42 46.74 -29.28
CA ILE A 59 -32.51 45.41 -28.66
C ILE A 59 -33.79 44.70 -29.14
N GLY A 60 -33.61 43.65 -29.94
CA GLY A 60 -34.68 42.77 -30.34
C GLY A 60 -35.10 41.87 -29.17
N ILE A 61 -36.39 41.82 -28.86
CA ILE A 61 -36.93 40.92 -27.83
C ILE A 61 -37.68 39.80 -28.53
N VAL A 62 -37.24 38.57 -28.31
CA VAL A 62 -37.86 37.36 -28.84
C VAL A 62 -38.42 36.52 -27.70
N HIS A 63 -39.71 36.23 -27.76
CA HIS A 63 -40.38 35.31 -26.84
C HIS A 63 -40.43 33.91 -27.45
N VAL A 64 -39.99 32.92 -26.70
CA VAL A 64 -39.98 31.51 -27.12
C VAL A 64 -40.68 30.66 -26.08
N ASP A 65 -41.72 29.94 -26.51
CA ASP A 65 -42.43 28.99 -25.65
C ASP A 65 -41.76 27.61 -25.74
N LEU A 66 -40.94 27.30 -24.73
CA LEU A 66 -40.24 26.01 -24.64
C LEU A 66 -41.13 24.91 -24.06
N SER A 67 -42.35 25.21 -23.61
CA SER A 67 -43.28 24.22 -23.04
C SER A 67 -43.71 23.15 -24.06
N LEU A 68 -43.53 23.44 -25.35
CA LEU A 68 -43.71 22.50 -26.46
C LEU A 68 -42.79 21.27 -26.35
N CYS A 69 -41.58 21.43 -25.81
CA CYS A 69 -40.59 20.36 -25.72
C CYS A 69 -40.21 20.03 -24.27
N HIS A 70 -40.15 21.04 -23.41
CA HIS A 70 -39.55 20.97 -22.07
C HIS A 70 -40.57 21.33 -20.99
N ARG A 71 -40.62 20.52 -19.94
CA ARG A 71 -41.23 20.86 -18.65
C ARG A 71 -40.30 21.69 -17.77
N ARG A 72 -38.98 21.50 -17.93
CA ARG A 72 -37.95 22.24 -17.20
C ARG A 72 -36.71 22.41 -18.07
N VAL A 73 -36.20 23.62 -18.16
CA VAL A 73 -34.91 23.91 -18.81
C VAL A 73 -33.77 23.81 -17.81
N ASN A 74 -32.74 23.04 -18.17
CA ASN A 74 -31.53 22.83 -17.38
C ASN A 74 -30.30 23.52 -17.98
N GLY A 75 -30.28 23.78 -19.29
CA GLY A 75 -29.19 24.49 -19.95
C GLY A 75 -29.60 25.04 -21.32
N ILE A 76 -28.97 26.14 -21.70
CA ILE A 76 -29.12 26.74 -23.03
C ILE A 76 -27.72 27.02 -23.56
N VAL A 77 -27.46 26.61 -24.79
CA VAL A 77 -26.18 26.88 -25.47
C VAL A 77 -26.44 27.59 -26.79
N PRO A 78 -26.00 28.85 -26.94
CA PRO A 78 -26.08 29.56 -28.22
C PRO A 78 -25.09 28.96 -29.22
N HIS A 79 -25.50 28.91 -30.50
CA HIS A 79 -24.66 28.44 -31.59
C HIS A 79 -25.06 29.10 -32.92
N GLN A 80 -24.32 30.14 -33.34
CA GLN A 80 -24.58 30.90 -34.57
C GLN A 80 -26.02 31.46 -34.60
N SER A 81 -26.82 31.13 -35.62
CA SER A 81 -28.23 31.52 -35.77
C SER A 81 -29.21 30.59 -35.04
N MET A 82 -28.68 29.66 -34.23
CA MET A 82 -29.45 28.68 -33.49
C MET A 82 -29.10 28.70 -32.01
N PHE A 83 -29.94 28.10 -31.19
CA PHE A 83 -29.61 27.78 -29.80
C PHE A 83 -30.18 26.42 -29.43
N ILE A 84 -29.48 25.74 -28.54
CA ILE A 84 -29.80 24.37 -28.11
C ILE A 84 -30.26 24.45 -26.67
N VAL A 85 -31.45 23.93 -26.42
CA VAL A 85 -32.05 23.87 -25.09
C VAL A 85 -32.00 22.43 -24.60
N ALA A 86 -31.44 22.26 -23.41
CA ALA A 86 -31.38 21.01 -22.67
C ALA A 86 -32.34 21.05 -21.50
N GLY A 87 -33.09 19.98 -21.29
CA GLY A 87 -34.11 19.97 -20.26
C GLY A 87 -34.68 18.59 -19.93
N ASP A 88 -35.79 18.64 -19.21
CA ASP A 88 -36.68 17.52 -18.95
C ASP A 88 -38.02 17.79 -19.66
N GLY A 89 -38.64 16.80 -20.27
CA GLY A 89 -39.89 16.96 -21.02
C GLY A 89 -40.16 15.83 -22.01
N GLN A 90 -40.84 16.18 -23.10
CA GLN A 90 -41.02 15.28 -24.25
C GLN A 90 -39.73 15.13 -25.05
N SER A 91 -38.88 16.15 -25.03
CA SER A 91 -37.57 16.15 -25.66
C SER A 91 -36.48 16.41 -24.62
N VAL A 92 -35.37 15.69 -24.71
CA VAL A 92 -34.20 15.93 -23.83
C VAL A 92 -33.31 17.06 -24.36
N LEU A 93 -33.35 17.27 -25.67
CA LEU A 93 -32.69 18.37 -26.38
C LEU A 93 -33.66 18.92 -27.43
N SER A 94 -33.64 20.23 -27.63
CA SER A 94 -34.34 20.89 -28.74
C SER A 94 -33.45 21.97 -29.34
N VAL A 95 -33.39 22.03 -30.66
CA VAL A 95 -32.66 23.03 -31.44
C VAL A 95 -33.65 24.04 -31.97
N TRP A 96 -33.41 25.30 -31.68
CA TRP A 96 -34.25 26.41 -32.10
C TRP A 96 -33.46 27.28 -33.06
N ARG A 97 -34.09 27.70 -34.16
CA ARG A 97 -33.51 28.64 -35.11
C ARG A 97 -34.19 29.98 -34.96
N HIS A 98 -33.40 31.04 -34.93
CA HIS A 98 -33.91 32.38 -35.02
C HIS A 98 -34.14 32.75 -36.49
N THR A 99 -35.32 33.29 -36.80
CA THR A 99 -35.66 33.80 -38.13
C THR A 99 -35.58 35.33 -38.12
N ALA A 100 -34.73 35.89 -38.97
CA ALA A 100 -34.68 37.33 -39.17
C ALA A 100 -36.04 37.83 -39.68
N PRO A 101 -36.52 38.99 -39.21
CA PRO A 101 -37.78 39.54 -39.67
C PRO A 101 -37.71 39.82 -41.18
N ALA A 102 -38.70 39.35 -41.93
CA ALA A 102 -38.74 39.54 -43.38
C ALA A 102 -39.06 40.99 -43.77
N SER A 103 -39.66 41.74 -42.84
CA SER A 103 -40.05 43.15 -42.96
C SER A 103 -39.79 43.89 -41.66
N GLU A 104 -39.61 45.23 -41.69
CA GLU A 104 -39.49 46.05 -40.47
C GLU A 104 -40.71 45.92 -39.53
N THR A 105 -41.85 45.48 -40.06
CA THR A 105 -43.07 45.26 -39.29
C THR A 105 -43.17 43.87 -38.65
N ASP A 106 -42.35 42.90 -39.06
CA ASP A 106 -42.34 41.57 -38.46
C ASP A 106 -41.57 41.57 -37.14
N THR A 107 -42.20 41.04 -36.10
CA THR A 107 -41.52 40.79 -34.84
C THR A 107 -40.59 39.58 -35.01
N PRO A 108 -39.32 39.68 -34.59
CA PRO A 108 -38.42 38.53 -34.63
C PRO A 108 -38.99 37.39 -33.78
N HIS A 109 -38.94 36.17 -34.33
CA HIS A 109 -39.41 34.96 -33.66
C HIS A 109 -38.36 33.85 -33.74
N ALA A 110 -38.53 32.84 -32.90
CA ALA A 110 -37.72 31.62 -32.95
C ALA A 110 -38.63 30.43 -33.24
N GLU A 111 -38.18 29.55 -34.12
CA GLU A 111 -38.90 28.35 -34.52
C GLU A 111 -38.14 27.11 -34.06
N LEU A 112 -38.90 26.08 -33.66
CA LEU A 112 -38.34 24.78 -33.34
C LEU A 112 -37.83 24.15 -34.64
N HIS A 113 -36.51 23.95 -34.73
CA HIS A 113 -35.87 23.38 -35.91
C HIS A 113 -35.77 21.85 -35.83
N ASP A 114 -35.34 21.33 -34.67
CA ASP A 114 -35.11 19.90 -34.46
C ASP A 114 -35.25 19.57 -32.95
N PHE A 115 -35.46 18.31 -32.62
CA PHE A 115 -35.46 17.86 -31.23
C PHE A 115 -35.10 16.39 -31.09
N VAL A 116 -34.50 16.04 -29.95
CA VAL A 116 -34.24 14.66 -29.54
C VAL A 116 -35.34 14.24 -28.59
N ALA A 117 -36.26 13.41 -29.09
CA ALA A 117 -37.32 12.84 -28.27
C ALA A 117 -36.73 12.02 -27.13
N ARG A 118 -37.42 12.01 -25.99
CA ARG A 118 -37.04 11.16 -24.87
C ARG A 118 -37.39 9.70 -25.20
N GLU A 119 -36.38 8.91 -25.57
CA GLU A 119 -36.51 7.46 -25.72
C GLU A 119 -36.39 6.73 -24.37
N ASP A 120 -36.88 5.49 -24.32
CA ASP A 120 -36.76 4.63 -23.15
C ASP A 120 -35.28 4.48 -22.74
N GLY A 121 -34.94 5.03 -21.57
CA GLY A 121 -33.58 5.04 -21.02
C GLY A 121 -32.84 6.38 -21.14
N MET A 122 -33.41 7.39 -21.80
CA MET A 122 -32.87 8.75 -21.72
C MET A 122 -33.47 9.51 -20.53
N HIS A 123 -32.57 10.06 -19.71
CA HIS A 123 -32.91 10.87 -18.55
C HIS A 123 -32.79 12.36 -18.88
N ALA A 124 -33.26 13.21 -17.97
CA ALA A 124 -33.16 14.65 -18.16
C ALA A 124 -31.69 15.06 -18.33
N MET A 125 -31.45 15.99 -19.27
CA MET A 125 -30.10 16.48 -19.52
C MET A 125 -29.74 17.51 -18.47
N ARG A 126 -28.66 17.27 -17.74
CA ARG A 126 -28.18 18.17 -16.68
C ARG A 126 -27.35 19.32 -17.25
N GLN A 127 -26.53 19.04 -18.25
CA GLN A 127 -25.62 20.02 -18.84
C GLN A 127 -25.38 19.73 -20.31
N VAL A 128 -25.20 20.79 -21.10
CA VAL A 128 -24.84 20.73 -22.51
C VAL A 128 -23.75 21.75 -22.79
N LEU A 129 -22.81 21.38 -23.66
CA LEU A 129 -21.71 22.23 -24.12
C LEU A 129 -21.53 22.03 -25.63
N VAL A 130 -21.34 23.12 -26.35
CA VAL A 130 -20.98 23.11 -27.78
C VAL A 130 -19.48 23.35 -27.90
N HIS A 131 -18.79 22.55 -28.70
CA HIS A 131 -17.38 22.75 -29.00
C HIS A 131 -17.18 24.12 -29.69
N PRO A 132 -16.08 24.88 -29.43
CA PRO A 132 -15.89 26.22 -30.01
C PRO A 132 -15.97 26.27 -31.54
N GLN A 133 -15.62 25.19 -32.24
CA GLN A 133 -15.73 25.08 -33.70
C GLN A 133 -17.16 24.76 -34.19
N GLY A 134 -18.11 24.52 -33.30
CA GLY A 134 -19.51 24.27 -33.66
C GLY A 134 -19.83 22.88 -34.21
N GLN A 135 -18.86 21.97 -34.26
CA GLN A 135 -19.06 20.66 -34.90
C GLN A 135 -19.65 19.62 -33.94
N LEU A 136 -19.32 19.72 -32.66
CA LEU A 136 -19.67 18.73 -31.64
C LEU A 136 -20.49 19.36 -30.52
N LEU A 137 -21.52 18.64 -30.09
CA LEU A 137 -22.26 18.87 -28.86
C LEU A 137 -21.87 17.79 -27.85
N VAL A 138 -21.66 18.15 -26.61
CA VAL A 138 -21.51 17.21 -25.50
C VAL A 138 -22.66 17.44 -24.54
N SER A 139 -23.42 16.39 -24.23
CA SER A 139 -24.46 16.44 -23.21
C SER A 139 -24.19 15.45 -22.09
N LEU A 140 -24.59 15.82 -20.87
CA LEU A 140 -24.48 15.02 -19.67
C LEU A 140 -25.87 14.87 -19.06
N ASP A 141 -26.33 13.65 -18.83
CA ASP A 141 -27.61 13.41 -18.17
C ASP A 141 -27.52 13.40 -16.64
N GLU A 142 -28.66 13.25 -15.97
CA GLU A 142 -28.75 13.17 -14.50
C GLU A 142 -28.01 11.96 -13.88
N HIS A 143 -27.72 10.91 -14.65
CA HIS A 143 -27.00 9.72 -14.19
C HIS A 143 -25.51 9.75 -14.52
N GLY A 144 -25.02 10.82 -15.14
CA GLY A 144 -23.63 10.97 -15.51
C GLY A 144 -23.27 10.26 -16.81
N HIS A 145 -24.24 9.91 -17.65
CA HIS A 145 -23.98 9.45 -19.01
C HIS A 145 -23.64 10.65 -19.90
N LEU A 146 -22.52 10.52 -20.60
CA LEU A 146 -22.02 11.53 -21.51
C LEU A 146 -22.33 11.11 -22.95
N PHE A 147 -22.97 12.00 -23.69
CA PHE A 147 -23.33 11.81 -25.10
C PHE A 147 -22.58 12.83 -25.95
N VAL A 148 -22.05 12.38 -27.07
CA VAL A 148 -21.37 13.25 -28.06
C VAL A 148 -22.18 13.23 -29.34
N TRP A 149 -22.59 14.41 -29.80
CA TRP A 149 -23.43 14.63 -30.97
C TRP A 149 -22.67 15.42 -32.01
N HIS A 150 -22.97 15.18 -33.28
CA HIS A 150 -22.47 15.99 -34.37
C HIS A 150 -23.55 16.92 -34.88
N LEU A 151 -23.34 18.22 -34.71
CA LEU A 151 -24.37 19.23 -34.93
C LEU A 151 -24.81 19.31 -36.41
N ALA A 152 -23.88 19.10 -37.35
CA ALA A 152 -24.20 19.20 -38.78
C ALA A 152 -25.08 18.06 -39.30
N THR A 153 -25.06 16.90 -38.64
CA THR A 153 -25.78 15.71 -39.11
C THR A 153 -26.98 15.37 -38.23
N SER A 154 -27.18 16.08 -37.11
CA SER A 154 -28.09 15.69 -36.01
C SER A 154 -27.90 14.23 -35.55
N LEU A 155 -26.81 13.57 -35.93
CA LEU A 155 -26.54 12.16 -35.61
C LEU A 155 -25.76 12.07 -34.30
N THR A 156 -26.21 11.16 -33.44
CA THR A 156 -25.45 10.70 -32.29
C THR A 156 -24.17 10.01 -32.78
N ILE A 157 -23.01 10.66 -32.66
CA ILE A 157 -21.75 10.08 -33.16
C ILE A 157 -21.33 8.86 -32.35
N ARG A 158 -21.79 8.72 -31.12
CA ARG A 158 -21.84 7.49 -30.33
C ARG A 158 -22.42 7.86 -28.97
N SER A 159 -23.50 7.20 -28.55
CA SER A 159 -23.64 6.92 -27.13
C SER A 159 -22.42 6.09 -26.73
N LEU A 160 -21.81 6.35 -25.58
CA LEU A 160 -20.85 5.43 -24.96
C LEU A 160 -21.51 4.07 -24.60
N SER A 161 -22.67 3.71 -25.18
CA SER A 161 -23.33 2.40 -25.14
C SER A 161 -22.47 1.25 -25.65
N GLY A 162 -21.39 1.50 -26.40
CA GLY A 162 -20.33 0.51 -26.62
C GLY A 162 -19.68 0.01 -25.33
N MET A 163 -19.74 0.80 -24.25
CA MET A 163 -19.35 0.40 -22.89
C MET A 163 -20.49 -0.24 -22.10
N ALA A 164 -21.71 -0.38 -22.63
CA ALA A 164 -22.84 -0.92 -21.88
C ALA A 164 -22.57 -2.33 -21.30
N PRO A 165 -21.93 -3.28 -22.04
CA PRO A 165 -21.57 -4.57 -21.47
C PRO A 165 -20.53 -4.46 -20.34
N LEU A 166 -19.51 -3.63 -20.52
CA LEU A 166 -18.44 -3.44 -19.54
C LEU A 166 -18.94 -2.71 -18.29
N LEU A 167 -19.78 -1.68 -18.45
CA LEU A 167 -20.39 -0.93 -17.35
C LEU A 167 -21.33 -1.81 -16.54
N ARG A 168 -22.20 -2.59 -17.21
CA ARG A 168 -23.05 -3.56 -16.52
C ARG A 168 -22.21 -4.61 -15.79
N TYR A 169 -21.16 -5.12 -16.42
CA TYR A 169 -20.22 -6.05 -15.80
C TYR A 169 -19.58 -5.46 -14.54
N GLN A 170 -19.05 -4.24 -14.61
CA GLN A 170 -18.48 -3.53 -13.46
C GLN A 170 -19.52 -3.26 -12.37
N GLN A 171 -20.77 -2.94 -12.73
CA GLN A 171 -21.86 -2.79 -11.77
C GLN A 171 -22.19 -4.11 -11.07
N LEU A 172 -22.22 -5.24 -11.78
CA LEU A 172 -22.42 -6.57 -11.19
C LEU A 172 -21.29 -6.93 -10.22
N LEU A 173 -20.04 -6.63 -10.58
CA LEU A 173 -18.87 -6.80 -9.70
C LEU A 173 -18.99 -5.94 -8.43
N ARG A 174 -19.36 -4.65 -8.56
CA ARG A 174 -19.59 -3.75 -7.41
C ARG A 174 -20.74 -4.21 -6.51
N LYS A 175 -21.82 -4.73 -7.11
CA LYS A 175 -22.98 -5.31 -6.40
C LYS A 175 -22.72 -6.72 -5.86
N ARG A 176 -21.52 -7.29 -6.07
CA ARG A 176 -21.10 -8.64 -5.62
C ARG A 176 -21.95 -9.78 -6.18
N LYS A 177 -22.59 -9.57 -7.34
CA LYS A 177 -23.38 -10.59 -8.05
C LYS A 177 -22.47 -11.40 -8.97
N TYR A 178 -21.52 -12.14 -8.39
CA TYR A 178 -20.44 -12.80 -9.14
C TYR A 178 -20.93 -13.86 -10.13
N ALA A 179 -21.98 -14.62 -9.78
CA ALA A 179 -22.57 -15.62 -10.68
C ALA A 179 -23.20 -14.97 -11.93
N GLU A 180 -23.96 -13.88 -11.76
CA GLU A 180 -24.51 -13.11 -12.87
C GLU A 180 -23.39 -12.46 -13.70
N ALA A 181 -22.35 -11.94 -13.04
CA ALA A 181 -21.19 -11.35 -13.70
C ALA A 181 -20.44 -12.38 -14.57
N GLN A 182 -20.36 -13.64 -14.12
CA GLN A 182 -19.70 -14.72 -14.85
C GLN A 182 -20.47 -15.12 -16.10
N GLN A 183 -21.79 -15.30 -15.99
CA GLN A 183 -22.64 -15.54 -17.15
C GLN A 183 -22.56 -14.38 -18.15
N TRP A 184 -22.58 -13.15 -17.65
CA TRP A 184 -22.46 -11.95 -18.47
C TRP A 184 -21.09 -11.87 -19.18
N ALA A 185 -20.01 -12.18 -18.47
CA ALA A 185 -18.67 -12.21 -19.04
C ALA A 185 -18.55 -13.27 -20.15
N MET A 186 -19.12 -14.46 -19.96
CA MET A 186 -19.16 -15.50 -20.99
C MET A 186 -19.95 -15.07 -22.22
N GLN A 187 -21.11 -14.44 -22.04
CA GLN A 187 -21.96 -13.96 -23.15
C GLN A 187 -21.27 -12.87 -23.98
N HIS A 188 -20.51 -11.99 -23.34
CA HIS A 188 -19.87 -10.83 -23.98
C HIS A 188 -18.36 -11.00 -24.20
N GLN A 189 -17.81 -12.21 -24.03
CA GLN A 189 -16.38 -12.51 -24.16
C GLN A 189 -15.48 -11.58 -23.32
N LEU A 190 -15.95 -11.21 -22.13
CA LEU A 190 -15.17 -10.42 -21.18
C LEU A 190 -14.26 -11.33 -20.35
N ASP A 191 -13.18 -10.75 -19.83
CA ASP A 191 -12.23 -11.48 -19.00
C ASP A 191 -12.86 -11.93 -17.67
N ALA A 192 -12.99 -13.25 -17.50
CA ALA A 192 -13.49 -13.89 -16.28
C ALA A 192 -12.52 -13.74 -15.10
N ASN A 193 -11.24 -13.44 -15.35
CA ASN A 193 -10.21 -13.34 -14.32
C ASN A 193 -10.46 -12.14 -13.43
N MET A 194 -11.01 -11.08 -14.00
CA MET A 194 -11.47 -9.93 -13.23
C MET A 194 -12.50 -10.31 -12.16
N ILE A 195 -13.39 -11.28 -12.40
CA ILE A 195 -14.37 -11.72 -11.38
C ILE A 195 -13.64 -12.32 -10.19
N VAL A 196 -12.68 -13.20 -10.46
CA VAL A 196 -11.88 -13.85 -9.41
C VAL A 196 -11.08 -12.80 -8.65
N HIS A 197 -10.38 -11.89 -9.34
CA HIS A 197 -9.68 -10.77 -8.69
C HIS A 197 -10.58 -9.93 -7.79
N TYR A 198 -11.77 -9.53 -8.26
CA TYR A 198 -12.70 -8.73 -7.47
C TYR A 198 -13.24 -9.50 -6.26
N ARG A 199 -13.50 -10.79 -6.40
CA ARG A 199 -13.94 -11.66 -5.30
C ARG A 199 -12.84 -11.86 -4.25
N LEU A 200 -11.60 -12.13 -4.68
CA LEU A 200 -10.42 -12.21 -3.80
C LEU A 200 -10.15 -10.87 -3.10
N ARG A 201 -10.18 -9.76 -3.84
CA ARG A 201 -10.02 -8.41 -3.28
C ARG A 201 -11.12 -8.08 -2.29
N HIS A 202 -12.34 -8.54 -2.56
CA HIS A 202 -13.45 -8.38 -1.63
C HIS A 202 -13.16 -9.08 -0.29
N TYR A 203 -12.68 -10.34 -0.31
CA TYR A 203 -12.28 -11.05 0.92
C TYR A 203 -11.17 -10.31 1.69
N VAL A 204 -10.20 -9.70 1.00
CA VAL A 204 -9.16 -8.88 1.67
C VAL A 204 -9.76 -7.59 2.26
N SER A 205 -10.61 -6.88 1.53
CA SER A 205 -11.20 -5.61 1.99
C SER A 205 -12.12 -5.75 3.22
N VAL A 206 -12.86 -6.86 3.30
CA VAL A 206 -13.71 -7.17 4.48
C VAL A 206 -12.83 -7.41 5.71
N ASN A 207 -11.69 -8.06 5.50
CA ASN A 207 -10.68 -8.33 6.53
C ASN A 207 -9.95 -7.07 7.04
N GLU A 208 -9.74 -6.06 6.19
CA GLU A 208 -9.08 -4.80 6.57
C GLU A 208 -10.02 -3.83 7.30
N SER A 209 -11.29 -3.77 6.87
CA SER A 209 -12.29 -2.86 7.44
C SER A 209 -12.76 -3.28 8.83
N SER A 210 -12.72 -4.57 9.16
CA SER A 210 -12.91 -5.06 10.53
C SER A 210 -11.65 -4.85 11.39
N LYS A 211 -11.36 -3.59 11.70
CA LYS A 211 -10.43 -3.23 12.80
C LYS A 211 -11.04 -3.53 14.18
N ARG A 212 -12.36 -3.75 14.27
CA ARG A 212 -13.02 -4.21 15.48
C ARG A 212 -12.91 -5.74 15.53
N VAL A 213 -12.39 -6.24 16.65
CA VAL A 213 -11.96 -7.63 16.95
C VAL A 213 -13.07 -8.68 16.84
N HIS A 214 -14.24 -8.36 16.30
CA HIS A 214 -15.32 -9.32 16.15
C HIS A 214 -15.05 -10.25 14.96
N ALA A 215 -15.03 -11.55 15.25
CA ALA A 215 -14.63 -12.67 14.40
C ALA A 215 -15.42 -12.87 13.08
N SER A 216 -16.35 -11.97 12.72
CA SER A 216 -17.28 -12.20 11.59
C SER A 216 -16.70 -11.90 10.21
N ALA A 217 -15.51 -11.30 10.11
CA ALA A 217 -14.92 -10.87 8.84
C ALA A 217 -13.86 -11.84 8.28
N VAL A 218 -13.56 -12.92 9.01
CA VAL A 218 -12.48 -13.83 8.66
C VAL A 218 -12.97 -14.92 7.71
N ILE A 219 -12.12 -15.38 6.77
CA ILE A 219 -12.48 -16.43 5.81
C ILE A 219 -12.98 -17.65 6.59
N ALA A 220 -14.27 -17.95 6.46
CA ALA A 220 -14.90 -19.07 7.13
C ALA A 220 -14.44 -20.40 6.52
N ILE A 221 -14.47 -21.46 7.32
CA ILE A 221 -14.12 -22.82 6.87
C ILE A 221 -14.94 -23.22 5.64
N GLU A 222 -16.21 -22.84 5.57
CA GLU A 222 -17.10 -23.17 4.44
C GLU A 222 -16.69 -22.49 3.12
N GLN A 223 -15.96 -21.38 3.18
CA GLN A 223 -15.59 -20.60 2.00
C GLN A 223 -14.26 -21.04 1.38
N ILE A 224 -13.40 -21.75 2.14
CA ILE A 224 -12.04 -22.06 1.68
C ILE A 224 -12.02 -22.96 0.45
N ASP A 225 -12.92 -23.94 0.36
CA ASP A 225 -12.97 -24.85 -0.78
C ASP A 225 -13.39 -24.12 -2.05
N THR A 226 -14.29 -23.14 -1.92
CA THR A 226 -14.68 -22.27 -3.05
C THR A 226 -13.50 -21.40 -3.48
N ILE A 227 -12.79 -20.79 -2.52
CA ILE A 227 -11.61 -19.95 -2.80
C ILE A 227 -10.51 -20.77 -3.46
N LEU A 228 -10.18 -21.96 -2.94
CA LEU A 228 -9.18 -22.84 -3.53
C LEU A 228 -9.60 -23.30 -4.94
N ALA A 229 -10.88 -23.62 -5.16
CA ALA A 229 -11.37 -23.92 -6.50
C ALA A 229 -11.25 -22.73 -7.46
N ASP A 230 -11.47 -21.51 -6.98
CA ASP A 230 -11.28 -20.28 -7.77
C ASP A 230 -9.81 -20.02 -8.11
N LEU A 231 -8.89 -20.40 -7.21
CA LEU A 231 -7.45 -20.28 -7.38
C LEU A 231 -6.88 -21.39 -8.30
N ASP A 232 -7.37 -22.62 -8.18
CA ASP A 232 -6.97 -23.77 -9.00
C ASP A 232 -7.52 -23.71 -10.43
N GLY A 233 -8.67 -23.07 -10.60
CA GLY A 233 -9.34 -22.99 -11.90
C GLY A 233 -8.45 -22.37 -12.98
N HIS A 234 -8.55 -22.90 -14.20
CA HIS A 234 -7.91 -22.34 -15.42
C HIS A 234 -8.26 -20.87 -15.71
N VAL A 235 -9.16 -20.30 -14.92
CA VAL A 235 -9.53 -18.90 -14.99
C VAL A 235 -8.33 -18.05 -14.55
N MET A 236 -7.73 -18.24 -13.37
CA MET A 236 -6.77 -17.25 -12.90
C MET A 236 -5.41 -17.32 -13.60
N THR A 237 -5.15 -16.33 -14.48
CA THR A 237 -3.89 -16.21 -15.23
C THR A 237 -2.77 -15.54 -14.43
N ASP A 238 -3.11 -14.63 -13.51
CA ASP A 238 -2.15 -13.94 -12.66
C ASP A 238 -1.83 -14.75 -11.39
N LEU A 239 -0.84 -15.61 -11.51
CA LEU A 239 -0.38 -16.48 -10.43
C LEU A 239 0.36 -15.69 -9.32
N CYS A 240 1.01 -14.57 -9.67
CA CYS A 240 1.67 -13.69 -8.70
C CYS A 240 0.64 -13.12 -7.72
N TYR A 241 -0.48 -12.61 -8.24
CA TYR A 241 -1.58 -12.14 -7.41
C TYR A 241 -2.20 -13.26 -6.57
N ALA A 242 -2.34 -14.47 -7.13
CA ALA A 242 -2.84 -15.64 -6.40
C ALA A 242 -2.05 -15.94 -5.13
N ILE A 243 -0.74 -16.04 -5.30
CA ILE A 243 0.19 -16.38 -4.21
C ILE A 243 0.24 -15.22 -3.21
N THR A 244 0.27 -13.98 -3.70
CA THR A 244 0.21 -12.79 -2.86
C THR A 244 -1.08 -12.76 -2.04
N PHE A 245 -2.22 -13.13 -2.62
CA PHE A 245 -3.48 -13.27 -1.89
C PHE A 245 -3.38 -14.34 -0.80
N CYS A 246 -2.85 -15.53 -1.09
CA CYS A 246 -2.70 -16.59 -0.09
C CYS A 246 -1.78 -16.18 1.08
N ILE A 247 -0.73 -15.41 0.79
CA ILE A 247 0.18 -14.85 1.82
C ILE A 247 -0.55 -13.81 2.67
N HIS A 248 -1.39 -12.97 2.07
CA HIS A 248 -2.02 -11.80 2.73
C HIS A 248 -3.42 -12.09 3.33
N ALA A 249 -4.10 -13.15 2.90
CA ALA A 249 -5.43 -13.52 3.35
C ALA A 249 -5.47 -13.80 4.86
N ARG A 250 -6.40 -13.18 5.59
CA ARG A 250 -6.65 -13.49 7.01
C ARG A 250 -7.68 -14.62 7.08
N ALA A 251 -7.30 -15.70 7.75
CA ALA A 251 -8.06 -16.93 7.83
C ALA A 251 -8.61 -17.15 9.24
N ALA A 252 -9.84 -17.68 9.33
CA ALA A 252 -10.52 -17.86 10.62
C ALA A 252 -9.86 -18.94 11.47
N SER A 253 -9.18 -19.87 10.79
CA SER A 253 -8.49 -20.99 11.41
C SER A 253 -7.04 -21.10 10.92
N ILE A 254 -6.16 -21.59 11.80
CA ILE A 254 -4.80 -22.04 11.47
C ILE A 254 -4.81 -23.06 10.33
N ASP A 255 -5.80 -23.95 10.28
CA ASP A 255 -5.88 -24.98 9.23
C ASP A 255 -6.11 -24.35 7.85
N ILE A 256 -6.99 -23.35 7.77
CA ILE A 256 -7.23 -22.58 6.54
C ILE A 256 -5.93 -21.86 6.10
N THR A 257 -5.18 -21.26 7.03
CA THR A 257 -3.88 -20.64 6.70
C THR A 257 -2.92 -21.67 6.12
N ARG A 258 -2.82 -22.84 6.74
CA ARG A 258 -1.97 -23.94 6.26
C ARG A 258 -2.34 -24.37 4.84
N ARG A 259 -3.64 -24.52 4.56
CA ARG A 259 -4.15 -24.90 3.24
C ARG A 259 -3.82 -23.84 2.17
N LEU A 260 -4.01 -22.55 2.48
CA LEU A 260 -3.66 -21.45 1.56
C LEU A 260 -2.16 -21.39 1.27
N LEU A 261 -1.31 -21.51 2.29
CA LEU A 261 0.15 -21.49 2.13
C LEU A 261 0.65 -22.73 1.39
N SER A 262 0.09 -23.92 1.67
CA SER A 262 0.42 -25.16 0.97
C SER A 262 0.05 -25.09 -0.52
N TRP A 263 -1.11 -24.51 -0.84
CA TRP A 263 -1.51 -24.23 -2.21
C TRP A 263 -0.52 -23.30 -2.92
N ALA A 264 -0.13 -22.20 -2.25
CA ALA A 264 0.83 -21.24 -2.79
C ALA A 264 2.20 -21.89 -3.03
N GLN A 265 2.69 -22.72 -2.12
CA GLN A 265 3.96 -23.46 -2.27
C GLN A 265 3.93 -24.41 -3.46
N THR A 266 2.84 -25.16 -3.63
CA THR A 266 2.68 -26.11 -4.74
C THR A 266 2.73 -25.39 -6.09
N ASN A 267 2.18 -24.18 -6.16
CA ASN A 267 2.10 -23.39 -7.39
C ASN A 267 3.31 -22.46 -7.63
N VAL A 268 4.18 -22.21 -6.64
CA VAL A 268 5.37 -21.34 -6.83
C VAL A 268 6.29 -21.85 -7.93
N SER A 269 6.38 -23.17 -8.12
CA SER A 269 7.16 -23.78 -9.20
C SER A 269 6.73 -23.33 -10.60
N ARG A 270 5.46 -22.91 -10.77
CA ARG A 270 4.91 -22.42 -12.04
C ARG A 270 5.25 -20.95 -12.32
N LEU A 271 5.77 -20.20 -11.34
CA LEU A 271 6.18 -18.80 -11.51
C LEU A 271 7.58 -18.64 -12.15
N THR A 272 8.30 -19.73 -12.41
CA THR A 272 9.67 -19.66 -12.95
C THR A 272 9.69 -18.94 -14.29
N GLY A 273 10.26 -17.73 -14.33
CA GLY A 273 10.41 -16.91 -15.55
C GLY A 273 9.88 -15.48 -15.43
N HIS A 274 9.08 -15.16 -14.42
CA HIS A 274 8.61 -13.79 -14.19
C HIS A 274 9.62 -13.00 -13.32
N LYS A 275 9.90 -11.73 -13.68
CA LYS A 275 10.81 -10.88 -12.90
C LYS A 275 10.31 -10.67 -11.46
N GLU A 276 9.00 -10.53 -11.30
CA GLU A 276 8.33 -10.36 -10.00
C GLU A 276 8.24 -11.66 -9.19
N ALA A 277 8.59 -12.81 -9.79
CA ALA A 277 8.51 -14.09 -9.10
C ALA A 277 9.48 -14.15 -7.92
N HIS A 278 10.66 -13.52 -8.01
CA HIS A 278 11.65 -13.59 -6.94
C HIS A 278 11.12 -13.03 -5.62
N ASP A 279 10.56 -11.82 -5.67
CA ASP A 279 10.03 -11.11 -4.50
C ASP A 279 8.83 -11.86 -3.90
N VAL A 280 7.92 -12.36 -4.75
CA VAL A 280 6.75 -13.13 -4.30
C VAL A 280 7.17 -14.46 -3.67
N VAL A 281 8.17 -15.13 -4.23
CA VAL A 281 8.71 -16.40 -3.72
C VAL A 281 9.40 -16.18 -2.37
N GLN A 282 10.22 -15.15 -2.24
CA GLN A 282 10.85 -14.79 -0.97
C GLN A 282 9.79 -14.49 0.10
N THR A 283 8.80 -13.65 -0.24
CA THR A 283 7.70 -13.33 0.67
C THR A 283 6.90 -14.59 1.08
N LEU A 284 6.71 -15.56 0.18
CA LEU A 284 6.08 -16.83 0.52
C LEU A 284 6.92 -17.63 1.52
N TYR A 285 8.23 -17.76 1.27
CA TYR A 285 9.12 -18.48 2.17
C TYR A 285 9.13 -17.86 3.57
N ASP A 286 9.15 -16.53 3.65
CA ASP A 286 9.07 -15.80 4.92
C ASP A 286 7.74 -16.07 5.62
N ALA A 287 6.61 -16.00 4.90
CA ALA A 287 5.29 -16.30 5.46
C ALA A 287 5.16 -17.74 5.98
N VAL A 288 5.66 -18.72 5.23
CA VAL A 288 5.69 -20.14 5.62
C VAL A 288 6.58 -20.35 6.84
N ARG A 289 7.77 -19.78 6.84
CA ARG A 289 8.74 -19.87 7.94
C ARG A 289 8.18 -19.23 9.21
N ARG A 290 7.54 -18.08 9.08
CA ARG A 290 6.83 -17.40 10.17
C ARG A 290 5.68 -18.24 10.71
N PHE A 291 4.91 -18.89 9.85
CA PHE A 291 3.85 -19.81 10.25
C PHE A 291 4.39 -21.04 11.00
N GLY A 292 5.44 -21.67 10.48
CA GLY A 292 6.10 -22.80 11.14
C GLY A 292 6.69 -22.42 12.50
N THR A 293 7.30 -21.22 12.60
CA THR A 293 7.84 -20.71 13.86
C THR A 293 6.74 -20.47 14.89
N TRP A 294 5.59 -19.92 14.49
CA TRP A 294 4.45 -19.78 15.37
C TRP A 294 3.93 -21.14 15.85
N GLN A 295 3.75 -22.11 14.95
CA GLN A 295 3.29 -23.45 15.33
C GLN A 295 4.22 -24.11 16.34
N TYR A 296 5.54 -23.93 16.15
CA TYR A 296 6.55 -24.44 17.06
C TYR A 296 6.49 -23.75 18.43
N ILE A 297 6.50 -22.42 18.48
CA ILE A 297 6.39 -21.64 19.73
C ILE A 297 5.11 -22.04 20.47
N HIS A 298 4.00 -22.13 19.74
CA HIS A 298 2.71 -22.49 20.30
C HIS A 298 2.73 -23.90 20.90
N SER A 299 3.31 -24.88 20.18
CA SER A 299 3.45 -26.27 20.66
C SER A 299 4.30 -26.40 21.93
N LEU A 300 5.16 -25.41 22.20
CA LEU A 300 6.03 -25.40 23.37
C LEU A 300 5.45 -24.64 24.55
N CYS A 301 4.55 -23.68 24.31
CA CYS A 301 3.99 -22.85 25.38
C CYS A 301 2.69 -23.42 25.97
N MET A 302 1.97 -24.26 25.21
CA MET A 302 0.66 -24.78 25.62
C MET A 302 0.77 -26.27 25.95
N ASP A 303 1.01 -26.57 27.23
CA ASP A 303 0.90 -27.93 27.78
C ASP A 303 -0.57 -28.42 27.85
N SER A 304 -1.52 -27.52 27.57
CA SER A 304 -2.95 -27.80 27.53
C SER A 304 -3.46 -27.62 26.10
N GLU A 305 -4.15 -28.64 25.56
CA GLU A 305 -4.89 -28.58 24.29
C GLU A 305 -6.01 -27.51 24.27
N ALA A 306 -6.20 -26.76 25.36
CA ALA A 306 -7.19 -25.72 25.48
C ALA A 306 -6.83 -24.52 24.58
N ASP A 307 -7.38 -24.58 23.37
CA ASP A 307 -7.63 -23.50 22.43
C ASP A 307 -6.43 -22.61 22.13
N ALA A 308 -5.57 -23.12 21.24
CA ALA A 308 -4.76 -22.29 20.36
C ALA A 308 -5.69 -21.28 19.66
N SER A 309 -5.86 -20.09 20.23
CA SER A 309 -6.85 -19.18 19.70
C SER A 309 -6.37 -18.70 18.33
N ASP A 310 -7.19 -18.84 17.30
CA ASP A 310 -6.86 -18.36 15.95
C ASP A 310 -6.57 -16.83 15.94
N ILE A 311 -7.02 -16.14 17.00
CA ILE A 311 -6.72 -14.75 17.32
C ILE A 311 -5.22 -14.54 17.57
N ASP A 312 -4.55 -15.48 18.24
CA ASP A 312 -3.12 -15.40 18.55
C ASP A 312 -2.25 -15.54 17.30
N TRP A 313 -2.65 -16.38 16.33
CA TRP A 313 -1.96 -16.44 15.04
C TRP A 313 -2.09 -15.13 14.27
N CYS A 314 -3.31 -14.57 14.16
CA CYS A 314 -3.51 -13.29 13.48
C CYS A 314 -2.68 -12.16 14.12
N ARG A 315 -2.60 -12.14 15.45
CA ARG A 315 -1.75 -11.20 16.20
C ARG A 315 -0.27 -11.44 15.91
N PHE A 316 0.20 -12.69 15.97
CA PHE A 316 1.60 -13.03 15.72
C PHE A 316 2.04 -12.69 14.30
N ARG A 317 1.18 -12.94 13.32
CA ARG A 317 1.44 -12.64 11.91
C ARG A 317 1.59 -11.15 11.62
N GLN A 318 0.88 -10.29 12.36
CA GLN A 318 0.99 -8.83 12.22
C GLN A 318 2.02 -8.21 13.18
N ALA A 319 2.44 -8.97 14.19
CA ALA A 319 3.35 -8.45 15.20
C ALA A 319 4.69 -8.09 14.59
N ASP A 320 5.31 -7.05 15.11
CA ASP A 320 6.73 -6.86 14.91
C ASP A 320 7.46 -8.04 15.58
N LEU A 321 8.12 -8.86 14.77
CA LEU A 321 8.82 -10.05 15.24
C LEU A 321 9.99 -9.68 16.14
N ALA A 322 10.68 -8.56 15.89
CA ALA A 322 11.76 -8.08 16.73
C ALA A 322 11.21 -7.72 18.11
N ARG A 323 10.10 -6.99 18.14
CA ARG A 323 9.41 -6.64 19.39
C ARG A 323 8.90 -7.88 20.12
N SER A 324 8.34 -8.84 19.39
CA SER A 324 7.81 -10.08 19.96
C SER A 324 8.94 -10.91 20.56
N LEU A 325 10.02 -11.12 19.80
CA LEU A 325 11.23 -11.81 20.25
C LEU A 325 11.84 -11.13 21.49
N ARG A 326 12.01 -9.80 21.46
CA ARG A 326 12.46 -9.05 22.63
C ARG A 326 11.56 -9.29 23.84
N SER A 327 10.24 -9.30 23.65
CA SER A 327 9.30 -9.56 24.75
C SER A 327 9.45 -10.98 25.33
N TYR A 328 9.69 -12.00 24.49
CA TYR A 328 9.96 -13.37 24.93
C TYR A 328 11.29 -13.47 25.67
N LEU A 329 12.34 -12.82 25.15
CA LEU A 329 13.66 -12.74 25.77
C LEU A 329 13.58 -12.10 27.16
N LEU A 330 12.92 -10.95 27.29
CA LEU A 330 12.78 -10.21 28.56
C LEU A 330 11.93 -10.94 29.60
N ARG A 331 10.93 -11.72 29.18
CA ARG A 331 10.09 -12.50 30.10
C ARG A 331 10.85 -13.66 30.77
N GLY A 332 12.08 -13.95 30.34
CA GLY A 332 12.88 -15.03 30.94
C GLY A 332 12.25 -16.42 30.76
N GLN A 333 11.26 -16.56 29.87
CA GLN A 333 10.59 -17.83 29.54
C GLN A 333 11.51 -18.81 28.79
N LEU A 334 12.79 -18.46 28.62
CA LEU A 334 13.85 -19.32 28.09
C LEU A 334 14.17 -20.49 29.03
N ASN A 335 13.71 -20.40 30.30
CA ASN A 335 14.02 -21.31 31.38
C ASN A 335 12.78 -22.03 31.91
N ALA A 336 11.89 -22.50 31.04
CA ALA A 336 11.03 -23.61 31.44
C ALA A 336 11.97 -24.75 31.84
N GLY A 337 11.99 -25.14 33.12
CA GLY A 337 13.03 -25.93 33.79
C GLY A 337 13.27 -27.35 33.27
N ASP A 338 12.82 -27.66 32.06
CA ASP A 338 12.80 -28.98 31.44
C ASP A 338 13.85 -29.15 30.32
N GLY A 339 14.81 -28.23 30.23
CA GLY A 339 15.91 -28.30 29.25
C GLY A 339 15.54 -27.93 27.81
N ARG A 340 14.31 -27.51 27.56
CA ARG A 340 13.83 -27.07 26.23
C ARG A 340 14.19 -25.60 25.97
N VAL A 341 15.47 -25.33 25.75
CA VAL A 341 16.01 -23.99 25.39
C VAL A 341 15.85 -23.71 23.87
N ASP A 342 15.03 -24.47 23.16
CA ASP A 342 15.01 -24.49 21.69
C ASP A 342 14.20 -23.34 21.05
N VAL A 343 13.25 -22.74 21.80
CA VAL A 343 12.38 -21.67 21.27
C VAL A 343 13.19 -20.50 20.70
N PRO A 344 14.11 -19.86 21.44
CA PRO A 344 14.77 -18.63 20.99
C PRO A 344 15.76 -18.89 19.86
N ALA A 345 16.32 -20.11 19.81
CA ALA A 345 17.25 -20.53 18.78
C ALA A 345 16.61 -20.61 17.41
N LEU A 346 15.51 -21.35 17.32
CA LEU A 346 14.76 -21.48 16.07
C LEU A 346 14.09 -20.16 15.67
N THR A 347 13.65 -19.37 16.65
CA THR A 347 13.03 -18.07 16.41
C THR A 347 14.05 -17.07 15.85
N MET A 348 15.33 -17.14 16.23
CA MET A 348 16.34 -16.16 15.81
C MET A 348 17.00 -16.44 14.47
N THR A 349 17.44 -17.66 14.18
CA THR A 349 17.81 -18.01 12.79
C THR A 349 16.60 -17.86 11.88
N ALA A 350 15.42 -18.18 12.45
CA ALA A 350 14.04 -17.88 12.06
C ALA A 350 13.75 -16.45 11.57
N PHE A 351 14.40 -15.45 12.14
CA PHE A 351 14.01 -14.05 11.91
C PHE A 351 15.19 -13.12 11.62
N ALA A 352 16.41 -13.57 11.81
CA ALA A 352 17.64 -12.86 11.48
C ALA A 352 17.63 -12.18 10.10
N ALA A 353 17.07 -12.85 9.09
CA ALA A 353 16.96 -12.31 7.73
C ALA A 353 15.80 -11.31 7.54
N GLU A 354 14.76 -11.37 8.38
CA GLU A 354 13.55 -10.53 8.28
C GLU A 354 13.64 -9.29 9.19
N LEU A 355 14.49 -9.31 10.22
CA LEU A 355 14.51 -8.28 11.27
C LEU A 355 15.40 -7.07 10.98
N ASP A 356 16.21 -7.08 9.91
CA ASP A 356 17.26 -6.09 9.65
C ASP A 356 18.03 -5.72 10.94
N LEU A 357 18.26 -6.73 11.79
CA LEU A 357 18.70 -6.50 13.16
C LEU A 357 20.17 -6.10 13.13
N THR A 358 20.46 -4.88 13.55
CA THR A 358 21.87 -4.45 13.70
C THR A 358 22.50 -5.12 14.92
N PRO A 359 23.81 -5.46 14.89
CA PRO A 359 24.54 -5.97 16.04
C PRO A 359 24.36 -5.10 17.30
N GLU A 360 24.27 -3.78 17.17
CA GLU A 360 24.05 -2.85 18.27
C GLU A 360 22.64 -2.94 18.85
N GLN A 361 21.61 -3.20 18.03
CA GLN A 361 20.26 -3.46 18.54
C GLN A 361 20.22 -4.78 19.31
N LEU A 362 20.85 -5.83 18.79
CA LEU A 362 20.95 -7.10 19.48
C LEU A 362 21.66 -6.93 20.84
N ILE A 363 22.81 -6.27 20.86
CA ILE A 363 23.56 -6.00 22.09
C ILE A 363 22.71 -5.25 23.10
N ARG A 364 21.97 -4.22 22.67
CA ARG A 364 21.02 -3.50 23.55
C ARG A 364 19.96 -4.43 24.14
N TRP A 365 19.42 -5.36 23.37
CA TRP A 365 18.46 -6.34 23.90
C TRP A 365 19.10 -7.29 24.90
N LEU A 366 20.34 -7.72 24.64
CA LEU A 366 21.08 -8.61 25.54
C LEU A 366 21.50 -7.91 26.85
N ASP A 367 21.75 -6.60 26.82
CA ASP A 367 22.03 -5.80 28.02
C ASP A 367 20.84 -5.73 28.98
N GLU A 368 19.62 -5.75 28.44
CA GLU A 368 18.38 -5.76 29.24
C GLU A 368 18.12 -7.11 29.91
N LEU A 369 18.81 -8.19 29.51
CA LEU A 369 18.60 -9.52 30.08
C LEU A 369 19.25 -9.65 31.47
N PRO A 370 18.52 -10.19 32.47
CA PRO A 370 19.12 -10.54 33.76
C PRO A 370 20.30 -11.51 33.59
N PRO A 371 21.37 -11.40 34.40
CA PRO A 371 22.54 -12.28 34.31
C PRO A 371 22.23 -13.78 34.39
N ALA A 372 21.17 -14.16 35.11
CA ALA A 372 20.71 -15.54 35.22
C ALA A 372 20.10 -16.06 33.91
N THR A 373 19.30 -15.25 33.24
CA THR A 373 18.69 -15.58 31.96
C THR A 373 19.77 -15.77 30.89
N LEU A 374 20.76 -14.86 30.84
CA LEU A 374 21.81 -14.88 29.82
C LEU A 374 22.60 -16.18 29.78
N LEU A 375 22.93 -16.74 30.95
CA LEU A 375 23.65 -18.01 31.04
C LEU A 375 22.84 -19.20 30.58
N ALA A 376 21.54 -19.19 30.87
CA ALA A 376 20.66 -20.24 30.42
C ALA A 376 20.47 -20.17 28.90
N SER A 377 20.55 -18.97 28.32
CA SER A 377 20.58 -18.74 26.87
C SER A 377 21.96 -18.96 26.22
N ARG A 378 22.92 -19.60 26.92
CA ARG A 378 24.28 -19.78 26.39
C ARG A 378 24.33 -20.56 25.08
N LEU A 379 23.62 -21.68 24.99
CA LEU A 379 23.60 -22.51 23.78
C LEU A 379 23.01 -21.72 22.61
N TRP A 380 21.94 -20.97 22.88
CA TRP A 380 21.36 -20.06 21.91
C TRP A 380 22.34 -19.01 21.37
N LEU A 381 23.08 -18.32 22.26
CA LEU A 381 24.10 -17.36 21.85
C LEU A 381 25.19 -18.02 21.01
N GLN A 382 25.65 -19.20 21.43
CA GLN A 382 26.76 -19.91 20.79
C GLN A 382 26.37 -20.48 19.42
N ASP A 383 25.19 -21.08 19.32
CA ASP A 383 24.82 -21.90 18.18
C ASP A 383 24.01 -21.12 17.13
N GLN A 384 23.51 -19.92 17.45
CA GLN A 384 22.62 -19.17 16.57
C GLN A 384 23.07 -17.72 16.36
N ILE A 385 23.25 -16.97 17.46
CA ILE A 385 23.64 -15.56 17.37
C ILE A 385 25.02 -15.40 16.75
N VAL A 386 25.98 -16.20 17.23
CA VAL A 386 27.34 -16.15 16.74
C VAL A 386 27.41 -16.51 15.25
N PRO A 387 26.90 -17.65 14.76
CA PRO A 387 26.90 -17.94 13.33
C PRO A 387 26.22 -16.87 12.48
N TRP A 388 25.11 -16.30 12.96
CA TRP A 388 24.42 -15.21 12.25
C TRP A 388 25.26 -13.94 12.15
N LEU A 389 25.92 -13.52 13.24
CA LEU A 389 26.85 -12.39 13.23
C LEU A 389 28.00 -12.65 12.27
N MET A 390 28.56 -13.86 12.28
CA MET A 390 29.65 -14.25 11.39
C MET A 390 29.24 -14.24 9.92
N SER A 391 28.02 -14.70 9.59
CA SER A 391 27.56 -14.78 8.20
C SER A 391 27.10 -13.43 7.65
N SER A 392 26.42 -12.63 8.46
CA SER A 392 25.67 -11.46 7.99
C SER A 392 26.34 -10.13 8.38
N HIS A 393 27.14 -10.13 9.45
CA HIS A 393 27.76 -8.93 10.03
C HIS A 393 29.21 -9.18 10.43
N ALA A 394 29.99 -9.86 9.57
CA ALA A 394 31.35 -10.29 9.88
C ALA A 394 32.25 -9.13 10.39
N GLY A 395 32.05 -7.91 9.87
CA GLY A 395 32.78 -6.71 10.30
C GLY A 395 32.52 -6.30 11.75
N ASP A 396 31.33 -6.59 12.28
CA ASP A 396 30.85 -6.09 13.57
C ASP A 396 30.94 -7.14 14.69
N VAL A 397 31.41 -8.35 14.37
CA VAL A 397 31.60 -9.45 15.31
C VAL A 397 32.44 -9.03 16.53
N HIS A 398 33.43 -8.16 16.33
CA HIS A 398 34.28 -7.64 17.39
C HIS A 398 33.50 -6.85 18.46
N ILE A 399 32.41 -6.17 18.07
CA ILE A 399 31.53 -5.42 18.98
C ILE A 399 30.83 -6.40 19.93
N PHE A 400 30.32 -7.52 19.40
CA PHE A 400 29.69 -8.57 20.19
C PHE A 400 30.67 -9.24 21.17
N TYR A 401 31.92 -9.47 20.77
CA TYR A 401 32.94 -10.00 21.69
C TYR A 401 33.34 -9.03 22.78
N ALA A 402 33.49 -7.74 22.46
CA ALA A 402 33.73 -6.70 23.44
C ALA A 402 32.60 -6.66 24.48
N TRP A 403 31.35 -6.75 24.01
CA TRP A 403 30.18 -6.85 24.87
C TRP A 403 30.19 -8.11 25.76
N LEU A 404 30.46 -9.30 25.21
CA LEU A 404 30.57 -10.54 25.98
C LEU A 404 31.62 -10.42 27.11
N GLN A 405 32.76 -9.79 26.81
CA GLN A 405 33.82 -9.57 27.79
C GLN A 405 33.37 -8.60 28.90
N GLN A 406 32.75 -7.48 28.54
CA GLN A 406 32.23 -6.52 29.50
C GLN A 406 31.17 -7.16 30.40
N ARG A 407 30.25 -7.94 29.82
CA ARG A 407 29.19 -8.61 30.56
C ARG A 407 29.74 -9.68 31.50
N ALA A 408 30.72 -10.47 31.06
CA ALA A 408 31.39 -11.44 31.92
C ALA A 408 32.07 -10.78 33.13
N ARG A 409 32.74 -9.63 32.95
CA ARG A 409 33.33 -8.86 34.06
C ARG A 409 32.27 -8.35 35.04
N ALA A 410 31.17 -7.82 34.54
CA ALA A 410 30.06 -7.36 35.37
C ALA A 410 29.44 -8.51 36.21
N MET A 411 29.27 -9.69 35.59
CA MET A 411 28.78 -10.88 36.28
C MET A 411 29.74 -11.37 37.38
N GLU A 412 31.05 -11.37 37.11
CA GLU A 412 32.05 -11.75 38.09
C GLU A 412 32.10 -10.77 39.28
N GLN A 413 31.96 -9.47 39.01
CA GLN A 413 31.91 -8.43 40.05
C GLN A 413 30.67 -8.60 40.93
N HIS A 414 29.51 -8.91 40.33
CA HIS A 414 28.26 -9.11 41.05
C HIS A 414 28.25 -10.40 41.88
N ASP A 415 28.73 -11.52 41.31
CA ASP A 415 28.64 -12.83 41.96
C ASP A 415 29.86 -13.17 42.84
N HIS A 416 30.91 -12.35 42.80
CA HIS A 416 32.22 -12.59 43.42
C HIS A 416 32.82 -13.98 43.10
N ARG A 417 32.41 -14.60 41.99
CA ARG A 417 32.80 -15.95 41.57
C ARG A 417 33.05 -15.98 40.06
N PRO A 418 34.17 -16.59 39.59
CA PRO A 418 34.53 -16.59 38.18
C PRO A 418 33.70 -17.57 37.33
N HIS A 419 33.08 -18.59 37.93
CA HIS A 419 32.46 -19.72 37.21
C HIS A 419 31.45 -19.28 36.13
N ARG A 420 30.60 -18.30 36.47
CA ARG A 420 29.54 -17.80 35.59
C ARG A 420 30.09 -16.91 34.48
N ALA A 421 31.06 -16.05 34.80
CA ALA A 421 31.79 -15.25 33.82
C ALA A 421 32.56 -16.13 32.82
N LEU A 422 33.23 -17.18 33.30
CA LEU A 422 33.94 -18.15 32.46
C LEU A 422 33.01 -18.94 31.55
N ALA A 423 31.82 -19.32 32.04
CA ALA A 423 30.81 -19.99 31.23
C ALA A 423 30.34 -19.11 30.05
N LEU A 424 30.20 -17.80 30.27
CA LEU A 424 29.85 -16.85 29.21
C LEU A 424 31.00 -16.64 28.22
N LEU A 425 32.23 -16.42 28.71
CA LEU A 425 33.41 -16.25 27.86
C LEU A 425 33.74 -17.48 27.00
N ARG A 426 33.35 -18.67 27.45
CA ARG A 426 33.52 -19.91 26.67
C ARG A 426 32.76 -19.87 25.34
N ILE A 427 31.71 -19.05 25.21
CA ILE A 427 31.04 -18.80 23.93
C ILE A 427 32.05 -18.23 22.91
N ALA A 428 32.79 -17.19 23.29
CA ALA A 428 33.76 -16.54 22.40
C ALA A 428 34.94 -17.46 22.03
N ILE A 429 35.43 -18.24 22.99
CA ILE A 429 36.53 -19.18 22.76
C ILE A 429 36.13 -20.27 21.77
N ASN A 430 34.92 -20.83 21.92
CA ASN A 430 34.42 -21.86 21.03
C ASN A 430 34.22 -21.36 19.60
N THR A 431 33.91 -20.08 19.41
CA THR A 431 33.78 -19.51 18.06
C THR A 431 35.12 -19.35 17.35
N ASN A 432 36.17 -18.93 18.06
CA ASN A 432 37.50 -18.77 17.47
C ASN A 432 38.07 -20.12 16.98
N ALA A 433 37.69 -21.22 17.65
CA ALA A 433 38.01 -22.56 17.17
C ALA A 433 37.31 -22.88 15.84
N TRP A 434 36.05 -22.45 15.65
CA TRP A 434 35.32 -22.58 14.39
C TRP A 434 35.99 -21.83 13.24
N LEU A 435 36.44 -20.59 13.47
CA LEU A 435 37.19 -19.79 12.49
C LEU A 435 38.50 -20.44 12.06
N SER A 436 39.17 -21.18 12.96
CA SER A 436 40.40 -21.90 12.64
C SER A 436 40.18 -23.22 11.86
N LEU A 437 38.96 -23.78 11.89
CA LEU A 437 38.63 -25.09 11.31
C LEU A 437 37.96 -25.01 9.93
N SER A 438 37.35 -23.87 9.55
CA SER A 438 36.60 -23.72 8.29
C SER A 438 37.48 -23.57 7.03
N GLY A 439 38.81 -23.73 7.12
CA GLY A 439 39.73 -23.86 5.98
C GLY A 439 39.88 -22.63 5.07
N THR A 440 39.09 -21.57 5.29
CA THR A 440 39.27 -20.27 4.65
C THR A 440 40.32 -19.51 5.44
N THR A 441 41.56 -19.54 4.95
CA THR A 441 42.60 -18.69 5.53
C THR A 441 42.16 -17.22 5.45
N PRO A 442 42.38 -16.40 6.49
CA PRO A 442 42.03 -14.98 6.50
C PRO A 442 42.69 -14.14 5.38
N ASN A 443 43.63 -14.71 4.62
CA ASN A 443 44.37 -14.03 3.57
C ASN A 443 43.59 -13.79 2.27
N HIS A 444 42.49 -14.51 2.01
CA HIS A 444 41.82 -14.41 0.70
C HIS A 444 40.75 -13.30 0.61
N TYR A 445 40.28 -12.76 1.74
CA TYR A 445 39.18 -11.79 1.78
C TYR A 445 39.64 -10.33 1.94
N LEU A 446 40.94 -10.07 2.07
CA LEU A 446 41.49 -8.72 2.25
C LEU A 446 42.25 -8.18 1.03
N SER A 447 42.25 -8.89 -0.12
CA SER A 447 42.97 -8.47 -1.33
C SER A 447 42.18 -7.56 -2.30
N HIS A 448 40.92 -7.20 -2.01
CA HIS A 448 40.09 -6.42 -2.96
C HIS A 448 39.46 -5.13 -2.41
N ALA A 449 39.88 -4.63 -1.25
CA ALA A 449 39.58 -3.26 -0.83
C ALA A 449 40.84 -2.39 -0.98
N THR A 450 40.95 -1.70 -2.11
CA THR A 450 42.04 -0.76 -2.40
C THR A 450 41.85 0.55 -1.62
N LEU A 451 42.50 0.65 -0.46
CA LEU A 451 42.88 1.91 0.19
C LEU A 451 44.35 1.82 0.64
N PRO A 452 45.11 2.93 0.64
CA PRO A 452 46.57 2.89 0.66
C PRO A 452 47.17 2.73 2.05
N ASP A 453 48.17 1.85 2.12
CA ASP A 453 49.26 1.74 3.08
C ASP A 453 48.97 2.09 4.55
N THR A 454 48.77 1.06 5.37
CA THR A 454 49.49 0.88 6.65
C THR A 454 49.34 -0.55 7.16
N ASP A 455 50.42 -1.08 7.74
CA ASP A 455 50.62 -2.47 8.18
C ASP A 455 49.46 -3.09 8.99
N HIS A 456 48.74 -4.04 8.39
CA HIS A 456 47.70 -4.81 9.07
C HIS A 456 48.16 -6.19 9.59
N THR A 457 49.35 -6.65 9.20
CA THR A 457 49.97 -7.88 9.74
C THR A 457 50.42 -7.71 11.19
N LEU A 458 50.83 -6.50 11.59
CA LEU A 458 51.24 -6.19 12.96
C LEU A 458 50.05 -6.19 13.94
N TYR A 459 48.83 -5.90 13.45
CA TYR A 459 47.64 -5.83 14.31
C TYR A 459 47.15 -7.23 14.71
N TYR A 460 47.29 -8.23 13.84
CA TYR A 460 46.83 -9.60 14.10
C TYR A 460 47.79 -10.38 15.02
N GLU A 461 49.11 -10.22 14.85
CA GLU A 461 50.09 -10.76 15.80
C GLU A 461 50.01 -10.07 17.16
N GLN A 462 49.77 -8.76 17.21
CA GLN A 462 49.53 -8.06 18.48
C GLN A 462 48.19 -8.44 19.13
N LEU A 463 47.16 -8.84 18.37
CA LEU A 463 45.89 -9.30 18.94
C LEU A 463 45.99 -10.73 19.47
N LEU A 464 46.70 -11.62 18.77
CA LEU A 464 46.98 -12.99 19.21
C LEU A 464 47.96 -12.99 20.38
N ASP A 465 49.04 -12.20 20.35
CA ASP A 465 49.91 -12.00 21.50
C ASP A 465 49.17 -11.30 22.64
N ARG A 466 48.25 -10.36 22.39
CA ARG A 466 47.42 -9.81 23.47
C ARG A 466 46.39 -10.80 23.98
N CYS A 467 45.88 -11.74 23.19
CA CYS A 467 44.95 -12.77 23.68
C CYS A 467 45.69 -13.89 24.43
N TYR A 468 46.90 -14.25 23.98
CA TYR A 468 47.79 -15.24 24.62
C TYR A 468 48.44 -14.66 25.87
N LEU A 469 48.91 -13.41 25.83
CA LEU A 469 49.30 -12.63 27.02
C LEU A 469 48.09 -12.31 27.89
N TRP A 470 46.88 -12.06 27.39
CA TRP A 470 45.70 -11.89 28.25
C TRP A 470 45.35 -13.20 28.97
N TYR A 471 45.47 -14.34 28.30
CA TYR A 471 45.30 -15.67 28.91
C TYR A 471 46.38 -15.95 29.96
N ILE A 472 47.66 -15.63 29.69
CA ILE A 472 48.81 -15.96 30.56
C ILE A 472 49.10 -14.90 31.63
N SER A 473 48.88 -13.60 31.36
CA SER A 473 49.24 -12.48 32.24
C SER A 473 48.07 -11.91 33.06
N ILE A 474 46.82 -12.09 32.59
CA ILE A 474 45.63 -11.60 33.32
C ILE A 474 44.73 -12.76 33.73
N ALA A 475 44.29 -13.63 32.82
CA ALA A 475 43.35 -14.69 33.16
C ALA A 475 44.00 -15.76 34.05
N LEU A 476 45.18 -16.29 33.74
CA LEU A 476 45.85 -17.31 34.55
C LEU A 476 46.25 -16.79 35.94
N PRO A 477 46.89 -15.61 36.11
CA PRO A 477 47.30 -15.11 37.42
C PRO A 477 46.11 -14.61 38.23
N VAL A 478 45.07 -14.03 37.61
CA VAL A 478 43.84 -13.65 38.32
C VAL A 478 43.01 -14.88 38.69
N LEU A 479 42.94 -15.92 37.86
CA LEU A 479 42.28 -17.19 38.22
C LEU A 479 43.06 -17.95 39.30
N ILE A 480 44.39 -17.93 39.27
CA ILE A 480 45.25 -18.51 40.31
C ILE A 480 45.14 -17.69 41.61
N ALA A 481 45.29 -16.37 41.57
CA ALA A 481 45.17 -15.49 42.75
C ALA A 481 43.74 -15.52 43.34
N ARG A 482 42.69 -15.60 42.52
CA ARG A 482 41.30 -15.72 42.99
C ARG A 482 40.97 -17.12 43.51
N ARG A 483 41.56 -18.20 42.97
CA ARG A 483 41.44 -19.55 43.53
C ARG A 483 42.18 -19.66 44.88
N ILE A 484 43.32 -18.98 45.02
CA ILE A 484 44.06 -18.85 46.30
C ILE A 484 43.24 -18.04 47.31
N ASN A 485 42.69 -16.88 46.92
CA ASN A 485 41.84 -16.07 47.80
C ASN A 485 40.55 -16.81 48.21
N TRP A 486 39.91 -17.54 47.30
CA TRP A 486 38.74 -18.36 47.61
C TRP A 486 39.07 -19.50 48.59
N HIS A 487 40.19 -20.21 48.40
CA HIS A 487 40.66 -21.21 49.37
C HIS A 487 40.97 -20.60 50.74
N SER A 488 41.56 -19.40 50.78
CA SER A 488 41.86 -18.70 52.04
C SER A 488 40.60 -18.26 52.79
N ALA A 489 39.59 -17.74 52.08
CA ALA A 489 38.30 -17.34 52.65
C ALA A 489 37.50 -18.55 53.14
N PHE A 490 37.48 -19.65 52.37
CA PHE A 490 36.82 -20.91 52.75
C PHE A 490 37.46 -21.56 53.98
N HIS A 491 38.78 -21.45 54.14
CA HIS A 491 39.48 -21.92 55.35
C HIS A 491 39.19 -21.02 56.56
N TYR A 492 39.14 -19.70 56.36
CA TYR A 492 38.85 -18.75 57.44
C TYR A 492 37.44 -18.94 58.00
N GLU A 493 36.44 -19.10 57.13
CA GLU A 493 35.03 -19.29 57.50
C GLU A 493 34.79 -20.63 58.25
N ASN A 494 35.51 -21.69 57.85
CA ASN A 494 35.48 -22.98 58.53
C ASN A 494 36.25 -22.99 59.87
N MET A 495 37.28 -22.17 60.03
CA MET A 495 37.95 -22.01 61.33
C MET A 495 37.09 -21.20 62.32
N THR A 496 36.41 -20.15 61.86
CA THR A 496 35.51 -19.38 62.74
C THR A 496 34.30 -20.18 63.20
N ARG A 497 33.76 -21.10 62.39
CA ARG A 497 32.67 -22.00 62.82
C ARG A 497 33.10 -23.03 63.87
N LYS A 498 34.39 -23.41 63.93
CA LYS A 498 34.90 -24.31 64.98
C LYS A 498 35.12 -23.63 66.35
N HIS A 499 35.13 -22.31 66.42
CA HIS A 499 35.25 -21.55 67.68
C HIS A 499 33.91 -21.06 68.26
N HIS A 500 32.78 -21.48 67.69
CA HIS A 500 31.43 -21.24 68.26
C HIS A 500 30.72 -22.53 68.71
N CYS A 501 31.44 -23.66 68.76
CA CYS A 501 31.00 -24.89 69.41
C CYS A 501 32.02 -25.30 70.48
N THR A 502 32.13 -24.48 71.52
CA THR A 502 32.67 -24.85 72.85
C THR A 502 31.86 -24.12 73.89
#